data_AF-A0A662DSC0-F1
#
_entry.id   AF-A0A662DSC0-F1
#
_cell.length_a   1.000
_cell.length_b   1.000
_cell.length_c   1.000
_cell.angle_alpha   90.00
_cell.angle_beta   90.00
_cell.angle_gamma   90.00
#
_symmetry.space_group_name_H-M   'P 1'
#
loop_
_entity.id
_entity.type
_entity.pdbx_description
1 polymer ?
#
loop_
_entity_poly.entity_id
_entity_poly.type
_entity_poly.pdbx_seq_one_letter_code
_entity_poly.pdbx_strand_id
1 'polypeptide(L)' 'MSVGMIGLGCAKNLVDGEVMLGHLKRDGVVLTSDPTQADVVII' A
#
# COMPACT_ATOMS: atom_id res chain seq x y z
N MET A 1 9.87 -8.55 1.58
CA MET A 1 9.08 -7.93 0.50
C MET A 1 8.35 -6.73 1.09
N SER A 2 8.76 -5.52 0.70
CA SER A 2 8.16 -4.25 1.11
C SER A 2 7.22 -3.71 0.03
N VAL A 3 6.07 -3.15 0.45
CA VAL A 3 5.07 -2.57 -0.46
C VAL A 3 4.79 -1.12 -0.10
N GLY A 4 4.83 -0.24 -1.10
CA GLY A 4 4.43 1.16 -1.01
C GLY A 4 3.15 1.43 -1.80
N MET A 5 2.34 2.40 -1.38
CA MET A 5 1.10 2.79 -2.06
C MET A 5 1.09 4.29 -2.37
N ILE A 6 0.75 4.66 -3.60
CA ILE A 6 0.61 6.03 -4.07
C ILE A 6 -0.83 6.25 -4.53
N GLY A 7 -1.64 6.94 -3.74
CA GLY A 7 -3.03 7.23 -4.12
C GLY A 7 -3.14 8.37 -5.14
N LEU A 8 -3.78 8.14 -6.29
CA LEU A 8 -4.04 9.16 -7.33
C LEU A 8 -5.22 10.10 -7.05
N GLY A 9 -5.71 10.18 -5.79
CA GLY A 9 -6.54 11.31 -5.35
C GLY A 9 -8.07 11.17 -5.47
N CYS A 10 -8.64 9.98 -5.25
CA CYS A 10 -10.09 9.84 -5.07
C CYS A 10 -10.43 9.18 -3.72
N ALA A 11 -11.41 9.73 -2.99
CA ALA A 11 -11.73 9.29 -1.62
C ALA A 11 -12.14 7.80 -1.52
N LYS A 12 -12.70 7.22 -2.59
CA LYS A 12 -12.97 5.78 -2.68
C LYS A 12 -11.70 4.93 -2.71
N ASN A 13 -10.70 5.35 -3.47
CA ASN A 13 -9.43 4.62 -3.63
C ASN A 13 -8.62 4.60 -2.32
N LEU A 14 -8.89 5.53 -1.39
CA LEU A 14 -8.23 5.56 -0.09
C LEU A 14 -8.74 4.43 0.82
N VAL A 15 -10.06 4.24 0.92
CA VAL A 15 -10.66 3.18 1.75
C VAL A 15 -10.33 1.80 1.17
N ASP A 16 -10.46 1.63 -0.15
CA ASP A 16 -10.09 0.36 -0.82
C ASP A 16 -8.59 0.06 -0.64
N GLY A 17 -7.74 1.10 -0.72
CA GLY A 17 -6.31 1.01 -0.47
C GLY A 17 -5.97 0.61 0.97
N GLU A 18 -6.62 1.20 1.97
CA GLU A 18 -6.44 0.85 3.38
C GLU A 18 -6.85 -0.60 3.67
N VAL A 19 -7.98 -1.06 3.11
CA VAL A 19 -8.44 -2.44 3.24
C VAL A 19 -7.40 -3.39 2.65
N MET A 20 -6.94 -3.13 1.42
CA MET A 20 -5.91 -3.93 0.75
C MET A 20 -4.59 -3.97 1.56
N LEU A 21 -4.10 -2.82 2.03
CA LEU A 21 -2.91 -2.75 2.88
C LEU A 21 -3.11 -3.52 4.20
N GLY A 22 -4.32 -3.52 4.75
CA GLY A 22 -4.67 -4.30 5.94
C GLY A 22 -4.66 -5.81 5.73
N HIS A 23 -4.94 -6.30 4.51
CA HIS A 23 -4.75 -7.71 4.14
C HIS A 23 -3.27 -8.05 3.99
N LEU A 24 -2.52 -7.23 3.24
CA LEU A 24 -1.07 -7.43 3.03
C LEU A 24 -0.31 -7.47 4.38
N LYS A 25 -0.65 -6.56 5.30
CA LYS A 25 -0.05 -6.55 6.65
C LYS A 25 -0.37 -7.82 7.45
N ARG A 26 -1.58 -8.36 7.33
CA ARG A 26 -1.97 -9.64 7.98
C ARG A 26 -1.21 -10.83 7.40
N ASP A 27 -0.88 -10.78 6.13
CA ASP A 27 -0.09 -11.82 5.43
C ASP A 27 1.42 -11.66 5.63
N GLY A 28 1.86 -10.72 6.49
CA GLY A 28 3.26 -10.52 6.86
C GLY A 28 4.06 -9.63 5.90
N VAL A 29 3.39 -8.93 4.98
CA VAL A 29 4.03 -7.95 4.10
C VAL A 29 4.42 -6.71 4.89
N VAL A 30 5.63 -6.20 4.64
CA VAL A 30 6.12 -4.97 5.25
C VAL A 30 5.62 -3.78 4.43
N LEU A 31 4.92 -2.84 5.06
CA LEU A 31 4.47 -1.63 4.37
C LEU A 31 5.51 -0.52 4.56
N THR A 32 5.83 0.20 3.48
CA THR A 32 6.71 1.38 3.52
C THR A 32 5.95 2.62 3.06
N SER A 33 6.13 3.72 3.79
CA SER A 33 5.63 5.05 3.41
C SER A 33 6.52 5.73 2.36
N ASP A 34 7.71 5.20 2.12
CA ASP A 34 8.60 5.63 1.04
C ASP A 34 8.53 4.64 -0.12
N PRO A 35 7.86 4.98 -1.23
CA PRO A 35 7.76 4.10 -2.40
C PRO A 35 9.10 3.88 -3.11
N THR A 36 10.12 4.72 -2.87
CA THR A 36 11.47 4.52 -3.43
C THR A 36 12.23 3.38 -2.75
N GLN A 37 11.79 2.96 -1.57
CA GLN A 37 12.34 1.85 -0.79
C GLN A 37 11.46 0.59 -0.85
N ALA A 38 10.42 0.60 -1.70
CA ALA A 38 9.49 -0.51 -1.84
C ALA A 38 9.98 -1.51 -2.90
N ASP A 39 9.87 -2.80 -2.59
CA ASP A 39 10.06 -3.87 -3.60
C ASP A 39 8.94 -3.82 -4.65
N VAL A 40 7.73 -3.41 -4.26
CA VAL A 40 6.55 -3.23 -5.14
C VAL A 40 5.80 -1.95 -4.78
N VAL A 41 5.37 -1.20 -5.81
CA VAL A 41 4.55 0.01 -5.66
C VAL A 41 3.17 -0.22 -6.25
N ILE A 42 2.13 0.12 -5.49
CA ILE A 42 0.73 0.12 -5.92
C ILE A 42 0.30 1.56 -6.17
N ILE A 43 -0.34 1.82 -7.31
CA ILE A 43 -0.80 3.14 -7.76
C ILE A 43 -2.32 3.14 -7.88
#